data_AF-A0A833W3C7-F1
#
_entry.id   AF-A0A833W3C7-F1
#
_cell.length_a   1.000
_cell.length_b   1.000
_cell.length_c   1.000
_cell.angle_alpha   90.00
_cell.angle_beta   90.00
_cell.angle_gamma   90.00
#
_symmetry.space_group_name_H-M   'P 1'
#
loop_
_entity.id
_entity.type
_entity.pdbx_description
1 polymer ?
#
loop_
_entity_poly.entity_id
_entity_poly.type
_entity_poly.pdbx_seq_one_letter_code
_entity_poly.pdbx_strand_id
1 'polypeptide(L)'
;MHFNAPLSRPARHTVSSLDVASKRSRGKTAEDMFIDLKLDKKGGHLFENPALVTWVSYVNKLDKKFLDEFSVINILMKHLDADDMDLARVLTNAEFQAKTKGETAISETIGHLRQLQFRQWMNVYGLDLTKVSGKLNKHPDSKENLGIILSFRNFYKANGGIL
;
A
#
# COMPACT_ATOMS: atom_id res chain seq x y z
N MET A 1 -29.04 -9.53 -59.59
CA MET A 1 -28.83 -8.70 -58.38
C MET A 1 -29.32 -9.50 -57.18
N HIS A 2 -28.39 -9.89 -56.30
CA HIS A 2 -28.55 -10.25 -54.88
C HIS A 2 -27.26 -11.02 -54.49
N PHE A 3 -26.26 -10.29 -54.00
CA PHE A 3 -25.06 -10.84 -53.39
C PHE A 3 -25.26 -10.81 -51.87
N ASN A 4 -25.28 -11.98 -51.21
CA ASN A 4 -25.07 -12.09 -49.77
C ASN A 4 -23.92 -13.07 -49.53
N ALA A 5 -22.79 -12.53 -49.08
CA ALA A 5 -21.59 -13.24 -48.68
C ALA A 5 -21.72 -13.79 -47.23
N PRO A 6 -20.95 -14.82 -46.85
CA PRO A 6 -21.10 -15.50 -45.57
C PRO A 6 -20.51 -14.71 -44.39
N LEU A 7 -21.13 -14.89 -43.22
CA LEU A 7 -20.68 -14.38 -41.92
C LEU A 7 -19.29 -14.96 -41.56
N SER A 8 -18.25 -14.14 -41.69
CA SER A 8 -16.97 -14.35 -41.02
C SER A 8 -16.91 -13.44 -39.79
N ARG A 9 -16.86 -14.04 -38.60
CA ARG A 9 -16.60 -13.31 -37.36
C ARG A 9 -15.24 -13.77 -36.82
N PRO A 10 -14.27 -12.85 -36.68
CA PRO A 10 -13.29 -13.04 -35.62
C PRO A 10 -13.14 -11.76 -34.78
N ALA A 11 -13.00 -11.93 -33.47
CA ALA A 11 -11.89 -11.34 -32.69
C ALA A 11 -12.14 -11.52 -31.17
N ARG A 12 -11.42 -12.51 -30.64
CA ARG A 12 -10.65 -12.49 -29.39
C ARG A 12 -10.76 -11.20 -28.54
N HIS A 13 -11.24 -11.35 -27.31
CA HIS A 13 -11.20 -10.32 -26.27
C HIS A 13 -9.74 -10.00 -25.92
N THR A 14 -9.17 -8.99 -26.57
CA THR A 14 -8.06 -8.22 -26.00
C THR A 14 -8.69 -7.00 -25.33
N VAL A 15 -8.85 -7.02 -24.01
CA VAL A 15 -9.02 -5.79 -23.26
C VAL A 15 -7.68 -5.06 -23.37
N SER A 16 -7.64 -4.09 -24.28
CA SER A 16 -6.48 -3.27 -24.60
C SER A 16 -5.90 -2.64 -23.34
N SER A 17 -4.59 -2.67 -23.19
CA SER A 17 -3.83 -1.91 -22.19
C SER A 17 -3.85 -0.39 -22.45
N LEU A 18 -4.92 0.11 -23.09
CA LEU A 18 -5.07 1.49 -23.56
C LEU A 18 -6.05 2.30 -22.69
N ASP A 19 -6.88 1.67 -21.85
CA ASP A 19 -7.83 2.40 -21.01
C ASP A 19 -7.20 2.99 -19.73
N VAL A 20 -5.96 2.62 -19.39
CA VAL A 20 -5.23 3.22 -18.25
C VAL A 20 -4.50 4.52 -18.65
N ALA A 21 -4.36 4.80 -19.95
CA ALA A 21 -3.58 5.93 -20.46
C ALA A 21 -4.41 7.22 -20.67
N SER A 22 -5.69 7.25 -20.28
CA SER A 22 -6.57 8.40 -20.47
C SER A 22 -6.53 9.39 -19.29
N LYS A 23 -5.34 9.93 -18.96
CA LYS A 23 -5.21 11.22 -18.23
C LYS A 23 -3.81 11.84 -18.33
N ARG A 24 -3.25 11.95 -19.53
CA ARG A 24 -1.96 12.64 -19.75
C ARG A 24 -2.13 14.16 -19.81
N SER A 25 -2.35 14.75 -18.65
CA SER A 25 -1.97 16.14 -18.38
C SER A 25 -1.90 16.33 -16.86
N ARG A 26 -0.79 15.88 -16.24
CA ARG A 26 -0.29 16.25 -14.89
C ARG A 26 0.80 15.27 -14.42
N GLY A 27 2.07 15.68 -14.46
CA GLY A 27 3.19 15.04 -13.72
C GLY A 27 3.41 13.54 -13.94
N LYS A 28 4.36 12.96 -13.19
CA LYS A 28 4.50 11.50 -13.03
C LYS A 28 3.57 11.03 -11.89
N THR A 29 2.91 9.89 -12.03
CA THR A 29 2.05 9.34 -10.96
C THR A 29 2.89 8.76 -9.80
N ALA A 30 2.23 8.39 -8.70
CA ALA A 30 2.89 7.72 -7.59
C ALA A 30 3.45 6.36 -8.03
N GLU A 31 2.70 5.62 -8.85
CA GLU A 31 3.10 4.33 -9.43
C GLU A 31 4.25 4.48 -10.43
N ASP A 32 4.22 5.50 -11.30
CA ASP A 32 5.34 5.76 -12.22
C ASP A 32 6.64 6.00 -11.46
N MET A 33 6.59 6.83 -10.41
CA MET A 33 7.77 7.11 -9.57
C MET A 33 8.22 5.87 -8.80
N PHE A 34 7.30 5.00 -8.38
CA PHE A 34 7.62 3.73 -7.72
C PHE A 34 8.47 2.82 -8.62
N ILE A 35 8.08 2.69 -9.89
CA ILE A 35 8.78 1.90 -10.91
C ILE A 35 10.11 2.56 -11.30
N ASP A 36 10.13 3.88 -11.50
CA ASP A 36 11.36 4.61 -11.85
C ASP A 36 12.46 4.46 -10.80
N LEU A 37 12.06 4.43 -9.53
CA LEU A 37 12.94 4.18 -8.37
C LEU A 37 13.26 2.69 -8.17
N LYS A 38 12.75 1.82 -9.05
CA LYS A 38 12.97 0.36 -9.06
C LYS A 38 12.50 -0.31 -7.77
N LEU A 39 11.47 0.25 -7.14
CA LEU A 39 10.86 -0.29 -5.92
C LEU A 39 9.92 -1.48 -6.22
N ASP A 40 9.58 -1.69 -7.50
CA ASP A 40 8.72 -2.77 -8.01
C ASP A 40 9.46 -4.10 -8.27
N LYS A 41 10.79 -4.11 -8.14
CA LYS A 41 11.58 -5.29 -8.50
C LYS A 41 11.40 -6.41 -7.48
N LYS A 42 10.93 -7.57 -7.96
CA LYS A 42 10.84 -8.81 -7.17
C LYS A 42 12.21 -9.19 -6.59
N GLY A 43 12.23 -9.53 -5.29
CA GLY A 43 13.46 -9.81 -4.55
C GLY A 43 14.20 -8.56 -4.06
N GLY A 44 13.73 -7.36 -4.45
CA GLY A 44 14.22 -6.11 -3.91
C GLY A 44 13.74 -5.94 -2.48
N HIS A 45 14.67 -5.75 -1.57
CA HIS A 45 14.44 -5.36 -0.20
C HIS A 45 13.78 -3.96 -0.18
N LEU A 46 12.50 -3.86 -0.57
CA LEU A 46 11.74 -2.62 -0.73
C LEU A 46 11.92 -1.69 0.47
N PHE A 47 11.83 -2.28 1.66
CA PHE A 47 11.94 -1.59 2.93
C PHE A 47 13.38 -1.42 3.46
N GLU A 48 14.38 -1.88 2.72
CA GLU A 48 15.81 -1.59 2.95
C GLU A 48 16.37 -0.65 1.87
N ASN A 49 15.60 -0.39 0.80
CA ASN A 49 16.00 0.50 -0.28
C ASN A 49 15.76 1.98 0.15
N PRO A 50 16.80 2.82 0.25
CA PRO A 50 16.65 4.24 0.62
C PRO A 50 15.73 5.02 -0.32
N ALA A 51 15.55 4.56 -1.57
CA ALA A 51 14.63 5.17 -2.51
C ALA A 51 13.16 5.12 -2.05
N LEU A 52 12.82 4.26 -1.09
CA LEU A 52 11.51 4.28 -0.41
C LEU A 52 11.23 5.64 0.22
N VAL A 53 12.23 6.25 0.88
CA VAL A 53 12.10 7.56 1.53
C VAL A 53 11.81 8.65 0.50
N THR A 54 12.50 8.59 -0.65
CA THR A 54 12.29 9.50 -1.77
C THR A 54 10.89 9.35 -2.35
N TRP A 55 10.44 8.12 -2.57
CA TRP A 55 9.12 7.85 -3.11
C TRP A 55 8.00 8.34 -2.19
N VAL A 56 8.04 7.99 -0.90
CA VAL A 56 7.02 8.46 0.07
C VAL A 56 7.01 9.99 0.15
N SER A 57 8.18 10.62 0.15
CA SER A 57 8.29 12.09 0.12
C SER A 57 7.71 12.70 -1.15
N TYR A 58 7.87 12.04 -2.30
CA TYR A 58 7.29 12.46 -3.56
C TYR A 58 5.76 12.40 -3.51
N VAL A 59 5.20 11.26 -3.09
CA VAL A 59 3.74 11.08 -3.03
C VAL A 59 3.10 12.08 -2.06
N ASN A 60 3.73 12.36 -0.91
CA ASN A 60 3.26 13.36 0.04
C ASN A 60 3.23 14.79 -0.51
N LYS A 61 4.06 15.10 -1.53
CA LYS A 61 4.12 16.41 -2.19
C LYS A 61 3.18 16.53 -3.37
N LEU A 62 2.65 15.41 -3.87
CA LEU A 62 1.65 15.46 -4.93
C LEU A 62 0.39 16.16 -4.42
N ASP A 63 -0.28 16.88 -5.30
CA ASP A 63 -1.47 17.64 -4.95
C ASP A 63 -2.56 16.70 -4.41
N LYS A 64 -2.89 16.86 -3.11
CA LYS A 64 -3.90 16.08 -2.39
C LYS A 64 -5.29 16.23 -2.98
N LYS A 65 -5.54 17.26 -3.82
CA LYS A 65 -6.78 17.39 -4.58
C LYS A 65 -6.98 16.26 -5.59
N PHE A 66 -5.91 15.57 -5.97
CA PHE A 66 -5.93 14.55 -7.01
C PHE A 66 -5.37 13.18 -6.57
N LEU A 67 -4.91 13.04 -5.33
CA LEU A 67 -4.54 11.75 -4.76
C LEU A 67 -5.45 11.37 -3.60
N ASP A 68 -5.83 10.10 -3.60
CA ASP A 68 -6.37 9.46 -2.41
C ASP A 68 -5.28 9.44 -1.31
N GLU A 69 -5.64 9.85 -0.10
CA GLU A 69 -4.73 9.96 1.05
C GLU A 69 -3.98 8.64 1.33
N PHE A 70 -4.64 7.51 1.05
CA PHE A 70 -4.14 6.18 1.31
C PHE A 70 -3.52 5.51 0.08
N SER A 71 -3.32 6.24 -1.03
CA SER A 71 -2.73 5.71 -2.27
C SER A 71 -1.40 5.00 -2.02
N VAL A 72 -0.55 5.55 -1.14
CA VAL A 72 0.73 4.93 -0.77
C VAL A 72 0.54 3.53 -0.18
N ILE A 73 -0.45 3.37 0.71
CA ILE A 73 -0.77 2.07 1.34
C ILE A 73 -1.33 1.12 0.28
N ASN A 74 -2.26 1.59 -0.54
CA ASN A 74 -2.89 0.79 -1.59
C ASN A 74 -1.88 0.29 -2.64
N ILE A 75 -0.91 1.13 -3.02
CA ILE A 75 0.18 0.75 -3.95
C ILE A 75 1.05 -0.34 -3.32
N LEU A 76 1.41 -0.20 -2.04
CA LEU A 76 2.21 -1.21 -1.32
C LEU A 76 1.46 -2.55 -1.21
N MET A 77 0.19 -2.53 -0.82
CA MET A 77 -0.66 -3.73 -0.74
C MET A 77 -0.74 -4.44 -2.09
N LYS A 78 -1.01 -3.69 -3.17
CA LYS A 78 -1.09 -4.23 -4.53
C LYS A 78 0.26 -4.80 -4.98
N HIS A 79 1.36 -4.12 -4.69
CA HIS A 79 2.68 -4.58 -5.10
C HIS A 79 3.10 -5.87 -4.38
N LEU A 80 2.80 -5.95 -3.08
CA LEU A 80 3.17 -7.08 -2.23
C LEU A 80 2.17 -8.25 -2.30
N ASP A 81 1.06 -8.09 -3.02
CA ASP A 81 -0.09 -9.02 -2.99
C ASP A 81 -0.53 -9.32 -1.55
N ALA A 82 -0.65 -8.26 -0.75
CA ALA A 82 -0.88 -8.33 0.69
C ALA A 82 -2.24 -7.74 1.06
N ASP A 83 -2.93 -8.38 2.00
CA ASP A 83 -4.05 -7.76 2.69
C ASP A 83 -3.56 -6.74 3.74
N ASP A 84 -4.51 -6.08 4.42
CA ASP A 84 -4.20 -5.10 5.46
C ASP A 84 -3.33 -5.67 6.59
N MET A 85 -3.67 -6.86 7.09
CA MET A 85 -2.96 -7.46 8.22
C MET A 85 -1.57 -7.93 7.79
N ASP A 86 -1.45 -8.46 6.58
CA ASP A 86 -0.17 -8.88 6.00
C ASP A 86 0.76 -7.68 5.81
N LEU A 87 0.25 -6.57 5.25
CA LEU A 87 1.05 -5.35 5.15
C LEU A 87 1.47 -4.84 6.55
N ALA A 88 0.61 -4.91 7.57
CA ALA A 88 0.97 -4.47 8.91
C ALA A 88 2.10 -5.30 9.54
N ARG A 89 2.12 -6.63 9.29
CA ARG A 89 3.21 -7.52 9.70
C ARG A 89 4.51 -7.15 8.98
N VAL A 90 4.44 -6.96 7.67
CA VAL A 90 5.59 -6.56 6.85
C VAL A 90 6.18 -5.23 7.33
N LEU A 91 5.35 -4.21 7.52
CA LEU A 91 5.80 -2.89 8.01
C LEU A 91 6.38 -2.98 9.42
N THR A 92 5.76 -3.74 10.32
CA THR A 92 6.24 -3.91 11.70
C THR A 92 7.61 -4.58 11.74
N ASN A 93 7.78 -5.68 10.99
CA ASN A 93 9.07 -6.36 10.90
C ASN A 93 10.13 -5.48 10.24
N ALA A 94 9.78 -4.80 9.13
CA ALA A 94 10.72 -3.94 8.43
C ALA A 94 11.17 -2.73 9.28
N GLU A 95 10.26 -2.09 10.01
CA GLU A 95 10.59 -1.01 10.95
C GLU A 95 11.56 -1.50 12.03
N PHE A 96 11.31 -2.70 12.59
CA PHE A 96 12.20 -3.31 13.57
C PHE A 96 13.60 -3.56 12.97
N GLN A 97 13.69 -4.15 11.78
CA GLN A 97 14.96 -4.40 11.10
C GLN A 97 15.74 -3.09 10.85
N ALA A 98 15.08 -2.06 10.30
CA ALA A 98 15.70 -0.76 10.06
C ALA A 98 16.24 -0.12 11.36
N LYS A 99 15.47 -0.22 12.46
CA LYS A 99 15.93 0.23 13.80
C LYS A 99 17.16 -0.53 14.27
N THR A 100 17.17 -1.85 14.12
CA THR A 100 18.32 -2.67 14.54
C THR A 100 19.59 -2.38 13.74
N LYS A 101 19.45 -1.97 12.47
CA LYS A 101 20.55 -1.59 11.58
C LYS A 101 20.99 -0.12 11.73
N GLY A 102 20.24 0.70 12.48
CA GLY A 102 20.50 2.14 12.61
C GLY A 102 20.08 2.97 11.39
N GLU A 103 19.18 2.46 10.56
CA GLU A 103 18.67 3.13 9.35
C GLU A 103 17.51 4.09 9.70
N THR A 104 17.82 5.16 10.42
CA THR A 104 16.81 6.07 11.03
C THR A 104 15.76 6.58 10.03
N ALA A 105 16.18 7.10 8.88
CA ALA A 105 15.25 7.67 7.89
C ALA A 105 14.28 6.61 7.31
N ILE A 106 14.77 5.38 7.11
CA ILE A 106 13.94 4.26 6.64
C ILE A 106 12.95 3.85 7.73
N SER A 107 13.43 3.66 8.96
CA SER A 107 12.58 3.34 10.12
C SER A 107 11.47 4.38 10.32
N GLU A 108 11.80 5.67 10.30
CA GLU A 108 10.81 6.75 10.45
C GLU A 108 9.79 6.75 9.31
N THR A 109 10.25 6.54 8.07
CA THR A 109 9.36 6.42 6.90
C THR A 109 8.39 5.26 7.07
N ILE A 110 8.87 4.08 7.47
CA ILE A 110 8.02 2.91 7.71
C ILE A 110 7.05 3.15 8.87
N GLY A 111 7.50 3.82 9.93
CA GLY A 111 6.65 4.23 11.05
C GLY A 111 5.50 5.13 10.61
N HIS A 112 5.75 6.09 9.72
CA HIS A 112 4.70 6.92 9.13
C HIS A 112 3.73 6.12 8.25
N LEU A 113 4.23 5.19 7.43
CA LEU A 113 3.38 4.29 6.64
C LEU A 113 2.46 3.46 7.53
N ARG A 114 2.98 2.93 8.63
CA ARG A 114 2.19 2.16 9.60
C ARG A 114 1.09 3.00 10.27
N GLN A 115 1.40 4.24 10.64
CA GLN A 115 0.38 5.17 11.18
C GLN A 115 -0.68 5.51 10.14
N LEU A 116 -0.29 5.70 8.88
CA LEU A 116 -1.22 5.95 7.78
C LEU A 116 -2.14 4.74 7.54
N GLN A 117 -1.59 3.53 7.59
CA GLN A 117 -2.37 2.28 7.54
C GLN A 117 -3.37 2.19 8.70
N PHE A 118 -2.96 2.49 9.93
CA PHE A 118 -3.87 2.49 11.09
C PHE A 118 -4.98 3.54 10.96
N ARG A 119 -4.67 4.71 10.39
CA ARG A 119 -5.68 5.74 10.08
C ARG A 119 -6.68 5.24 9.05
N GLN A 120 -6.23 4.51 8.02
CA GLN A 120 -7.11 3.88 7.02
C GLN A 120 -8.05 2.88 7.69
N TRP A 121 -7.52 2.02 8.56
CA TRP A 121 -8.31 1.05 9.31
C TRP A 121 -9.41 1.71 10.14
N MET A 122 -9.06 2.77 10.86
CA MET A 122 -10.00 3.48 11.72
C MET A 122 -11.05 4.27 10.91
N ASN A 123 -10.62 5.05 9.92
CA ASN A 123 -11.46 6.07 9.29
C ASN A 123 -12.17 5.59 8.02
N VAL A 124 -11.59 4.62 7.31
CA VAL A 124 -12.15 4.08 6.06
C VAL A 124 -12.85 2.76 6.31
N TYR A 125 -12.22 1.86 7.07
CA TYR A 125 -12.75 0.51 7.30
C TYR A 125 -13.57 0.37 8.59
N GLY A 126 -13.56 1.36 9.48
CA GLY A 126 -14.29 1.32 10.75
C GLY A 126 -13.81 0.19 11.67
N LEU A 127 -12.52 -0.13 11.64
CA LEU A 127 -11.90 -1.14 12.51
C LEU A 127 -11.57 -0.54 13.87
N ASP A 128 -12.09 -1.18 14.91
CA ASP A 128 -11.73 -0.94 16.30
C ASP A 128 -10.69 -1.97 16.78
N LEU A 129 -10.21 -1.81 18.02
CA LEU A 129 -9.21 -2.69 18.62
C LEU A 129 -9.66 -4.16 18.64
N THR A 130 -10.94 -4.43 18.91
CA THR A 130 -11.49 -5.78 19.01
C THR A 130 -11.48 -6.47 17.64
N LYS A 131 -11.91 -5.76 16.59
CA LYS A 131 -11.89 -6.26 15.21
C LYS A 131 -10.47 -6.52 14.71
N VAL A 132 -9.52 -5.62 14.98
CA VAL A 132 -8.11 -5.81 14.60
C VAL A 132 -7.52 -7.01 15.33
N SER A 133 -7.72 -7.11 16.64
CA SER A 133 -7.24 -8.24 17.43
C SER A 133 -7.82 -9.57 16.93
N GLY A 134 -9.13 -9.59 16.63
CA GLY A 134 -9.80 -10.77 16.06
C GLY A 134 -9.26 -11.17 14.68
N LYS A 135 -8.93 -10.20 13.81
CA LYS A 135 -8.30 -10.48 12.51
C LYS A 135 -6.88 -11.04 12.66
N LEU A 136 -6.06 -10.47 13.55
CA LEU A 136 -4.68 -10.91 13.77
C LEU A 136 -4.61 -12.30 14.42
N ASN A 137 -5.55 -12.62 15.33
CA ASN A 137 -5.65 -13.92 15.98
C ASN A 137 -5.94 -15.09 15.03
N LYS A 138 -6.36 -14.84 13.78
CA LYS A 138 -6.51 -15.89 12.77
C LYS A 138 -5.18 -16.50 12.34
N HIS A 139 -4.07 -15.81 12.56
CA HIS A 139 -2.71 -16.28 12.31
C HIS A 139 -1.84 -16.02 13.56
N PRO A 140 -2.10 -16.71 14.67
CA PRO A 140 -1.54 -16.35 15.99
C PRO A 140 -0.01 -16.49 16.04
N ASP A 141 0.60 -17.27 15.15
CA ASP A 141 2.03 -17.60 15.14
C ASP A 141 2.92 -16.44 14.66
N SER A 142 2.36 -15.38 14.07
CA SER A 142 3.14 -14.20 13.68
C SER A 142 3.54 -13.40 14.93
N LYS A 143 4.85 -13.40 15.21
CA LYS A 143 5.47 -12.67 16.33
C LYS A 143 5.19 -11.15 16.29
N GLU A 144 4.89 -10.61 15.11
CA GLU A 144 4.57 -9.20 14.89
C GLU A 144 3.19 -8.82 15.44
N ASN A 145 2.25 -9.77 15.53
CA ASN A 145 0.85 -9.51 15.88
C ASN A 145 0.71 -8.76 17.21
N LEU A 146 1.46 -9.15 18.24
CA LEU A 146 1.39 -8.49 19.55
C LEU A 146 1.85 -7.03 19.44
N GLY A 147 2.94 -6.78 18.71
CA GLY A 147 3.45 -5.43 18.46
C GLY A 147 2.45 -4.57 17.69
N ILE A 148 1.74 -5.15 16.73
CA ILE A 148 0.68 -4.47 15.96
C ILE A 148 -0.49 -4.11 16.87
N ILE A 149 -0.99 -5.04 17.69
CA ILE A 149 -2.12 -4.81 18.60
C ILE A 149 -1.79 -3.68 19.59
N LEU A 150 -0.61 -3.73 20.22
CA LEU A 150 -0.17 -2.72 21.18
C LEU A 150 -0.04 -1.34 20.52
N SER A 151 0.56 -1.29 19.33
CA SER A 151 0.74 -0.04 18.60
C SER A 151 -0.58 0.54 18.11
N PHE A 152 -1.47 -0.31 17.60
CA PHE A 152 -2.79 0.12 17.15
C PHE A 152 -3.64 0.60 18.32
N ARG A 153 -3.62 -0.07 19.49
CA ARG A 153 -4.29 0.41 20.71
C ARG A 153 -3.85 1.83 21.08
N ASN A 154 -2.54 2.08 21.08
CA ASN A 154 -1.99 3.40 21.40
C ASN A 154 -2.42 4.45 20.37
N PHE A 155 -2.34 4.12 19.08
CA PHE A 155 -2.82 4.98 18.00
C PHE A 155 -4.32 5.28 18.13
N TYR A 156 -5.15 4.25 18.31
CA TYR A 156 -6.60 4.34 18.37
C TYR A 156 -7.03 5.26 19.52
N LYS A 157 -6.46 5.08 20.72
CA LYS A 157 -6.68 5.97 21.87
C LYS A 157 -6.23 7.40 21.60
N ALA A 158 -5.06 7.58 20.99
CA ALA A 158 -4.53 8.92 20.67
C ALA A 158 -5.38 9.67 19.62
N ASN A 159 -6.16 8.95 18.81
CA ASN A 159 -7.02 9.51 17.78
C ASN A 159 -8.52 9.50 18.18
N GLY A 160 -8.82 9.45 19.48
CA GLY A 160 -10.18 9.60 20.02
C GLY A 160 -11.02 8.32 20.04
N GLY A 161 -10.42 7.17 19.73
CA GLY A 161 -11.08 5.88 19.83
C GLY A 161 -11.26 5.44 21.30
N ILE A 162 -12.44 4.89 21.60
CA ILE A 162 -12.79 4.36 22.92
C ILE A 162 -12.43 2.87 22.96
N LEU A 163 -11.71 2.45 24.03
CA LEU A 163 -11.24 1.08 24.22
C LEU A 163 -12.31 0.16 24.82
#